data_AF-A0A8T5M5G2-F1
#
_entry.id   AF-A0A8T5M5G2-F1
#
_cell.length_a   1.000
_cell.length_b   1.000
_cell.length_c   1.000
_cell.angle_alpha   90.00
_cell.angle_beta   90.00
_cell.angle_gamma   90.00
#
_symmetry.space_group_name_H-M   'P 1'
#
loop_
_entity.id
_entity.type
_entity.pdbx_description
1 polymer ?
#
loop_
_entity_poly.entity_id
_entity_poly.type
_entity_poly.pdbx_seq_one_letter_code
_entity_poly.pdbx_strand_id
1 'polypeptide(L)'
;MATVVCKSGVKKESGYLYFVDKKGNVARAKMSRAGRKTGKAKIEVVSKCGIKKESGFLYFVDKNGNVAKASMARGRKAGKKKAAKKKPVKKAAKKVVKKAKKPAKKAAKKKRR
;
A
#
# COMPACT_ATOMS: atom_id res chain seq x y z
N MET A 1 13.86 22.86 5.37
CA MET A 1 12.86 23.90 5.06
C MET A 1 12.32 23.67 3.65
N ALA A 2 11.06 24.00 3.41
CA ALA A 2 10.45 23.90 2.09
C ALA A 2 10.23 25.30 1.52
N THR A 3 10.49 25.48 0.23
CA THR A 3 10.34 26.76 -0.48
C THR A 3 9.15 26.67 -1.42
N VAL A 4 8.26 27.67 -1.39
CA VAL A 4 7.12 27.74 -2.32
C VAL A 4 7.62 28.12 -3.70
N VAL A 5 7.28 27.32 -4.71
CA VAL A 5 7.71 27.52 -6.11
C VAL A 5 6.56 28.05 -6.97
N CYS A 6 5.31 27.71 -6.63
CA CYS A 6 4.14 28.20 -7.34
C CYS A 6 2.96 28.38 -6.39
N LYS A 7 2.29 29.53 -6.49
CA LYS A 7 1.07 29.84 -5.76
C LYS A 7 -0.13 29.35 -6.57
N SER A 8 -0.60 28.14 -6.28
CA SER A 8 -1.73 27.54 -6.99
C SER A 8 -3.08 27.72 -6.29
N GLY A 9 -3.09 28.07 -5.00
CA GLY A 9 -4.32 28.36 -4.25
C GLY A 9 -5.35 27.22 -4.22
N VAL A 10 -4.92 25.97 -4.35
CA VAL A 10 -5.83 24.82 -4.52
C VAL A 10 -6.48 24.46 -3.19
N LYS A 11 -7.82 24.53 -3.14
CA LYS A 11 -8.60 24.05 -2.00
C LYS A 11 -8.61 22.52 -1.99
N LYS A 12 -8.20 21.92 -0.87
CA LYS A 12 -8.16 20.46 -0.70
C LYS A 12 -9.51 19.95 -0.24
N GLU A 13 -10.10 19.07 -1.03
CA GLU A 13 -11.33 18.37 -0.72
C GLU A 13 -11.04 17.04 -0.02
N SER A 14 -11.88 16.67 0.95
CA SER A 14 -11.76 15.40 1.65
C SER A 14 -11.98 14.22 0.70
N GLY A 15 -11.18 13.15 0.84
CA GLY A 15 -11.29 11.95 0.01
C GLY A 15 -10.49 11.99 -1.29
N TYR A 16 -9.77 13.07 -1.55
CA TYR A 16 -8.84 13.21 -2.67
C TYR A 16 -7.39 13.28 -2.20
N LEU A 17 -6.49 12.72 -3.01
CA LEU A 17 -5.06 12.92 -2.90
C LEU A 17 -4.63 14.00 -3.89
N TYR A 18 -3.94 15.02 -3.40
CA TYR A 18 -3.38 16.10 -4.21
C TYR A 18 -1.88 15.89 -4.39
N PHE A 19 -1.41 15.95 -5.64
CA PHE A 19 -0.01 15.70 -5.97
C PHE A 19 0.42 16.51 -7.20
N VAL A 20 1.73 16.54 -7.44
CA VAL A 20 2.31 17.22 -8.61
C VAL A 20 2.58 16.20 -9.70
N ASP A 21 1.98 16.37 -10.87
CA ASP A 21 2.12 15.50 -12.03
C ASP A 21 3.53 15.54 -12.64
N LYS A 22 3.79 14.63 -13.59
CA LYS A 22 5.04 14.63 -14.38
C LYS A 22 5.26 15.94 -15.14
N LYS A 23 4.17 16.60 -15.57
CA LYS A 23 4.20 17.91 -16.25
C LYS A 23 4.38 19.10 -15.29
N GLY A 24 4.48 18.86 -13.98
CA GLY A 24 4.63 19.94 -13.00
C GLY A 24 3.34 20.67 -12.63
N ASN A 25 2.18 20.06 -12.90
CA ASN A 25 0.87 20.62 -12.59
C ASN A 25 0.32 20.02 -11.29
N VAL A 26 -0.60 20.72 -10.63
CA VAL A 26 -1.32 20.18 -9.48
C VAL A 26 -2.51 19.38 -9.97
N ALA A 27 -2.55 18.10 -9.58
CA ALA A 27 -3.63 17.20 -9.91
C ALA A 27 -4.18 16.52 -8.66
N ARG A 28 -5.42 16.02 -8.77
CA ARG A 28 -6.12 15.29 -7.74
C ARG A 28 -6.55 13.92 -8.23
N ALA A 29 -6.58 12.94 -7.34
CA ALA A 29 -7.14 11.62 -7.60
C ALA A 29 -7.92 11.11 -6.38
N LYS A 30 -9.00 10.36 -6.62
CA LYS A 30 -9.83 9.80 -5.54
C LYS A 30 -9.00 8.77 -4.75
N MET A 31 -8.94 8.94 -3.43
CA MET A 31 -8.11 8.09 -2.57
C MET A 31 -8.69 6.67 -2.48
N SER A 32 -7.88 5.65 -2.77
CA SER A 32 -8.26 4.27 -2.51
C SER A 32 -8.16 4.01 -1.00
N ARG A 33 -9.27 3.59 -0.39
CA ARG A 33 -9.33 3.18 1.02
C ARG A 33 -9.13 1.66 1.11
N ALA A 34 -8.65 1.18 2.26
CA ALA A 34 -8.47 -0.26 2.50
C ALA A 34 -9.75 -1.04 2.18
N GLY A 35 -9.61 -2.16 1.47
CA GLY A 35 -10.73 -3.01 1.02
C GLY A 35 -11.30 -2.69 -0.36
N ARG A 36 -10.90 -1.58 -1.01
CA ARG A 36 -11.27 -1.31 -2.41
C ARG A 36 -10.26 -1.95 -3.36
N LYS A 37 -10.75 -2.60 -4.44
CA LYS A 37 -9.91 -3.04 -5.57
C LYS A 37 -9.14 -1.82 -6.07
N THR A 38 -7.81 -1.88 -6.00
CA THR A 38 -6.89 -0.82 -6.44
C THR A 38 -6.96 -0.66 -7.96
N GLY A 39 -7.93 0.12 -8.43
CA GLY A 39 -8.01 0.59 -9.81
C GLY A 39 -7.24 1.90 -10.01
N LYS A 40 -6.86 2.20 -11.26
CA LYS A 40 -6.33 3.52 -11.64
C LYS A 40 -7.42 4.56 -11.37
N ALA A 41 -7.28 5.33 -10.29
CA ALA A 41 -8.16 6.46 -10.05
C ALA A 41 -8.03 7.48 -11.20
N LYS A 42 -9.13 8.09 -11.61
CA LYS A 42 -9.11 9.18 -12.58
C LYS A 42 -8.29 10.34 -11.98
N ILE A 43 -7.32 10.83 -12.75
CA ILE A 43 -6.46 11.95 -12.39
C ILE A 43 -7.04 13.19 -13.06
N GLU A 44 -7.35 14.21 -12.27
CA GLU A 44 -7.88 15.49 -12.74
C GLU A 44 -6.86 16.58 -12.45
N VAL A 45 -6.47 17.34 -13.47
CA VAL A 45 -5.58 18.50 -13.30
C VAL A 45 -6.41 19.67 -12.79
N VAL A 46 -6.05 20.17 -11.61
CA VAL A 46 -6.78 21.25 -10.92
C VAL A 46 -6.14 22.61 -11.22
N SER A 47 -4.81 22.66 -11.33
CA SER A 47 -4.09 23.89 -11.63
C SER A 47 -2.86 23.63 -12.47
N LYS A 48 -2.66 24.46 -13.51
CA LYS A 48 -1.51 24.40 -14.41
C LYS A 48 -0.41 25.30 -13.85
N CYS A 49 0.64 24.69 -13.30
CA CYS A 49 1.75 25.42 -12.69
C CYS A 49 3.05 25.31 -13.52
N GLY A 50 3.18 24.29 -14.38
CA GLY A 50 4.32 24.14 -15.28
C GLY A 50 5.69 23.95 -14.58
N ILE A 51 5.72 23.38 -13.38
CA ILE A 51 6.94 23.30 -12.58
C ILE A 51 7.90 22.25 -13.13
N LYS A 52 9.14 22.65 -13.41
CA LYS A 52 10.24 21.72 -13.73
C LYS A 52 10.74 21.06 -12.46
N LYS A 53 10.72 19.73 -12.43
CA LYS A 53 11.20 18.95 -11.27
C LYS A 53 12.72 18.79 -11.35
N GLU A 54 13.42 19.33 -10.37
CA GLU A 54 14.85 19.18 -10.17
C GLU A 54 15.16 17.87 -9.45
N SER A 55 16.26 17.21 -9.83
CA SER A 55 16.74 16.04 -9.12
C SER A 55 17.20 16.43 -7.70
N GLY A 56 16.92 15.56 -6.72
CA GLY A 56 17.28 15.84 -5.32
C GLY A 56 16.20 16.57 -4.51
N PHE A 57 15.11 17.02 -5.15
CA PHE A 57 13.99 17.69 -4.47
C PHE A 57 12.68 16.91 -4.55
N LEU A 58 11.87 17.01 -3.50
CA LEU A 58 10.49 16.56 -3.44
C LEU A 58 9.57 17.75 -3.68
N TYR A 59 8.61 17.59 -4.59
CA TYR A 59 7.58 18.57 -4.89
C TYR A 59 6.24 18.08 -4.36
N PHE A 60 5.57 18.92 -3.57
CA PHE A 60 4.30 18.57 -2.95
C PHE A 60 3.39 19.79 -2.80
N VAL A 61 2.10 19.53 -2.54
CA VAL A 61 1.11 20.57 -2.27
C VAL A 61 1.04 20.82 -0.76
N ASP A 62 1.36 22.04 -0.32
CA ASP A 62 1.36 22.45 1.08
C ASP A 62 -0.06 22.56 1.67
N LYS A 63 -0.18 22.97 2.94
CA LYS A 63 -1.49 23.15 3.60
C LYS A 63 -2.32 24.28 2.98
N ASN A 64 -1.66 25.29 2.42
CA ASN A 64 -2.29 26.45 1.81
C ASN A 64 -2.70 26.21 0.35
N GLY A 65 -2.42 25.02 -0.19
CA GLY A 65 -2.77 24.67 -1.56
C GLY A 65 -1.75 25.15 -2.60
N ASN A 66 -0.54 25.49 -2.18
CA ASN A 66 0.56 25.91 -3.05
C ASN A 66 1.54 24.75 -3.30
N VAL A 67 2.31 24.85 -4.37
CA VAL A 67 3.37 23.87 -4.64
C VAL A 67 4.67 24.34 -4.01
N ALA A 68 5.21 23.49 -3.12
CA ALA A 68 6.49 23.71 -2.48
C ALA A 68 7.51 22.64 -2.87
N LYS A 69 8.79 23.01 -2.86
CA LYS A 69 9.94 22.10 -3.03
C LYS A 69 10.72 21.98 -1.72
N ALA A 70 11.18 20.77 -1.40
CA ALA A 70 12.05 20.50 -0.26
C ALA A 70 13.16 19.52 -0.66
N SER A 71 14.35 19.65 -0.08
CA SER A 71 15.43 18.69 -0.32
C SER A 71 15.05 17.30 0.20
N MET A 72 15.28 16.27 -0.61
CA MET A 72 15.00 14.89 -0.21
C MET A 72 16.04 14.41 0.79
N ALA A 73 15.59 13.99 1.97
CA ALA A 73 16.41 13.19 2.87
C ALA A 73 16.61 11.79 2.27
N ARG A 74 17.63 11.64 1.43
CA ARG A 74 18.07 10.33 0.91
C ARG A 74 18.93 9.66 1.98
N GLY A 75 18.53 8.44 2.35
CA GLY A 75 19.21 7.68 3.40
C GLY A 75 18.48 7.79 4.73
N ARG A 76 17.63 6.81 5.02
CA ARG A 76 17.44 6.43 6.42
C ARG A 76 18.82 5.96 6.88
N LYS A 77 19.49 6.67 7.82
CA LYS A 77 20.42 5.96 8.73
C LYS A 77 19.63 4.73 9.17
N ALA A 78 20.17 3.54 9.02
CA ALA A 78 19.50 2.30 9.39
C ALA A 78 19.03 2.43 10.84
N GLY A 79 17.81 2.93 11.03
CA GLY A 79 17.17 3.00 12.33
C GLY A 79 17.10 1.55 12.72
N LYS A 80 17.85 1.18 13.77
CA LYS A 80 17.93 -0.18 14.31
C LYS A 80 16.56 -0.79 14.14
N LYS A 81 16.41 -1.70 13.15
CA LYS A 81 15.20 -2.50 13.05
C LYS A 81 15.13 -3.16 14.40
N LYS A 82 14.22 -2.74 15.28
CA LYS A 82 13.80 -3.61 16.38
C LYS A 82 13.27 -4.83 15.65
N ALA A 83 14.09 -5.88 15.60
CA ALA A 83 13.71 -7.15 15.05
C ALA A 83 12.38 -7.48 15.71
N ALA A 84 11.30 -7.55 14.94
CA ALA A 84 10.05 -8.06 15.44
C ALA A 84 10.38 -9.45 15.98
N LYS A 85 10.42 -9.61 17.31
CA LYS A 85 10.62 -10.91 17.96
C LYS A 85 9.51 -11.80 17.39
N LYS A 86 9.88 -12.73 16.51
CA LYS A 86 8.95 -13.77 16.06
C LYS A 86 8.52 -14.50 17.32
N LYS A 87 7.25 -14.40 17.71
CA LYS A 87 6.69 -15.29 18.73
C LYS A 87 6.92 -16.73 18.24
N PRO A 88 7.47 -17.64 19.07
CA PRO A 88 7.61 -19.03 18.66
C PRO A 88 6.22 -19.59 18.40
N VAL A 89 5.95 -19.96 17.16
CA VAL A 89 4.79 -20.79 16.81
C VAL A 89 4.99 -22.10 17.56
N LYS A 90 4.17 -22.37 18.59
CA LYS A 90 4.09 -23.69 19.22
C LYS A 90 3.82 -24.69 18.10
N LYS A 91 4.78 -25.56 17.81
CA LYS A 91 4.62 -26.68 16.88
C LYS A 91 3.41 -27.48 17.33
N ALA A 92 2.36 -27.51 16.50
CA ALA A 92 1.27 -28.45 16.68
C ALA A 92 1.87 -29.86 16.68
N ALA A 93 1.70 -30.57 17.80
CA ALA A 93 2.19 -31.92 17.96
C ALA A 93 1.59 -32.81 16.85
N LYS A 94 2.48 -33.50 16.12
CA LYS A 94 2.13 -34.57 15.19
C LYS A 94 1.23 -35.58 15.92
N LYS A 95 -0.03 -35.71 15.51
CA LYS A 95 -0.90 -36.80 15.95
C LYS A 95 -0.38 -38.08 15.29
N VAL A 96 0.47 -38.81 16.02
CA VAL A 96 1.02 -40.10 15.60
C VAL A 96 -0.12 -41.12 15.56
N VAL A 97 -0.30 -41.69 14.37
CA VAL A 97 -1.16 -42.83 14.04
C VAL A 97 -0.85 -44.01 14.96
N LYS A 98 -1.80 -44.42 15.80
CA LYS A 98 -1.81 -45.78 16.35
C LYS A 98 -2.69 -46.65 15.47
N LYS A 99 -2.02 -47.47 14.65
CA LYS A 99 -2.56 -48.64 13.96
C LYS A 99 -3.29 -49.53 14.99
N ALA A 100 -4.59 -49.73 14.79
CA ALA A 100 -5.30 -50.88 15.35
C ALA A 100 -5.67 -51.83 14.20
N LYS A 101 -5.39 -53.11 14.47
CA LYS A 101 -5.37 -54.26 13.57
C LYS A 101 -6.66 -54.46 12.74
N LYS A 102 -6.45 -54.88 11.48
CA LYS A 102 -7.42 -55.59 10.64
C LYS A 102 -7.84 -56.91 11.33
N PRO A 103 -9.08 -57.37 11.10
CA PRO A 103 -9.26 -58.77 10.73
C PRO A 103 -9.94 -58.91 9.36
N ALA A 104 -9.67 -60.05 8.74
CA ALA A 104 -9.91 -60.36 7.35
C ALA A 104 -11.28 -61.01 7.08
N LYS A 105 -11.73 -60.87 5.83
CA LYS A 105 -12.54 -61.82 5.02
C LYS A 105 -13.88 -62.33 5.60
N LYS A 106 -14.97 -62.04 4.89
CA LYS A 106 -15.71 -63.07 4.13
C LYS A 106 -16.68 -62.45 3.11
N ALA A 107 -16.78 -63.13 1.97
CA ALA A 107 -17.59 -62.82 0.82
C ALA A 107 -19.07 -63.17 1.03
N ALA A 108 -19.99 -62.46 0.37
CA ALA A 108 -21.24 -63.05 -0.11
C ALA A 108 -21.92 -62.17 -1.19
N LYS A 109 -22.17 -62.81 -2.32
CA LYS A 109 -23.03 -62.42 -3.44
C LYS A 109 -24.49 -62.23 -2.98
N LYS A 110 -25.21 -61.33 -3.69
CA LYS A 110 -26.59 -61.48 -4.19
C LYS A 110 -27.76 -61.65 -3.18
N LYS A 111 -28.64 -60.66 -3.09
CA LYS A 111 -30.10 -60.78 -3.43
C LYS A 111 -30.88 -59.48 -3.15
N ARG A 112 -31.60 -59.05 -4.20
CA ARG A 112 -33.01 -58.61 -4.26
C ARG A 112 -33.53 -57.67 -3.15
N ARG A 113 -34.01 -56.49 -3.55
CA ARG A 113 -35.44 -56.17 -3.57
C ARG A 113 -35.74 -55.38 -4.83
#